data_AF-A0A7W8MVT2-F1
#
_entry.id   AF-A0A7W8MVT2-F1
#
_cell.length_a   1.000
_cell.length_b   1.000
_cell.length_c   1.000
_cell.angle_alpha   90.00
_cell.angle_beta   90.00
_cell.angle_gamma   90.00
#
_symmetry.space_group_name_H-M   'P 1'
#
loop_
_entity.id
_entity.type
_entity.pdbx_description
1 polymer ?
#
loop_
_entity_poly.entity_id
_entity_poly.type
_entity_poly.pdbx_seq_one_letter_code
_entity_poly.pdbx_strand_id
1 'polypeptide(L)'
;MLKRIILFACLLVLLPTTALAHTELKSSMPSDKETVTKPLTEIVLEFNTPIENLSTFTLLDKKGQKVKVDNISVEDKVLKGTFKKPLPNGEYTVNWKIVGEDGHIIERSFIFTVNAPEEKKLTPTETTEKTPAPKDNKQETKPNKPESTNNDKNNFMMYLFIGASLVVLLIITTLLLRRGK
;
A
#
# COMPACT_ATOMS: atom_id res chain seq x y z
N MET A 1 -26.24 43.14 5.09
CA MET A 1 -26.02 41.73 5.49
C MET A 1 -25.65 40.85 4.29
N LEU A 2 -26.45 40.84 3.21
CA LEU A 2 -26.23 39.99 2.03
C LEU A 2 -24.83 40.12 1.39
N LYS A 3 -24.31 41.35 1.23
CA LYS A 3 -22.95 41.58 0.69
C LYS A 3 -21.83 40.92 1.51
N ARG A 4 -21.98 40.84 2.85
CA ARG A 4 -21.00 40.19 3.74
C ARG A 4 -21.07 38.66 3.63
N ILE A 5 -22.26 38.11 3.44
CA ILE A 5 -22.47 36.68 3.20
C ILE A 5 -21.86 36.28 1.86
N ILE A 6 -22.08 37.07 0.81
CA ILE A 6 -21.47 36.85 -0.51
C ILE A 6 -19.94 36.92 -0.43
N LEU A 7 -19.39 37.91 0.29
CA LEU A 7 -17.94 38.05 0.45
C LEU A 7 -17.32 36.83 1.18
N PHE A 8 -18.00 36.35 2.23
CA PHE A 8 -17.54 35.19 2.99
C PHE A 8 -17.66 33.89 2.20
N ALA A 9 -18.74 33.72 1.41
CA ALA A 9 -18.89 32.57 0.52
C ALA A 9 -17.82 32.57 -0.59
N CYS A 10 -17.51 33.72 -1.20
CA CYS A 10 -16.39 33.84 -2.14
C CYS A 10 -15.04 33.50 -1.49
N LEU A 11 -14.83 33.87 -0.22
CA LEU A 11 -13.60 33.56 0.50
C LEU A 11 -13.42 32.06 0.75
N LEU A 12 -14.52 31.32 0.92
CA LEU A 12 -14.47 29.85 1.07
C LEU A 12 -14.09 29.13 -0.25
N VAL A 13 -14.43 29.69 -1.41
CA VAL A 13 -14.05 29.12 -2.73
C VAL A 13 -12.56 29.32 -3.03
N LEU A 14 -11.91 30.29 -2.38
CA LEU A 14 -10.48 30.59 -2.54
C LEU A 14 -9.57 29.68 -1.70
N LEU A 15 -10.12 28.74 -0.92
CA LEU A 15 -9.32 27.78 -0.17
C LEU A 15 -8.64 26.82 -1.15
N PRO A 16 -7.29 26.73 -1.17
CA PRO A 16 -6.59 25.84 -2.08
C PRO A 16 -6.91 24.38 -1.72
N THR A 17 -7.44 23.63 -2.69
CA THR A 17 -7.54 22.17 -2.59
C THR A 17 -6.18 21.57 -2.98
N THR A 18 -5.61 20.71 -2.14
CA THR A 18 -4.41 19.95 -2.49
C THR A 18 -4.78 18.92 -3.56
N ALA A 19 -4.43 19.17 -4.82
CA ALA A 19 -4.49 18.17 -5.88
C ALA A 19 -3.18 17.38 -5.86
N LEU A 20 -3.23 16.09 -5.51
CA LEU A 20 -2.10 15.16 -5.63
C LEU A 20 -2.02 14.69 -7.08
N ALA A 21 -1.41 15.49 -7.95
CA ALA A 21 -1.24 15.13 -9.36
C ALA A 21 -0.04 14.19 -9.59
N HIS A 22 1.00 14.30 -8.75
CA HIS A 22 2.23 13.54 -8.96
C HIS A 22 2.16 12.13 -8.36
N THR A 23 2.26 11.13 -9.25
CA THR A 23 2.39 9.73 -8.86
C THR A 23 3.77 9.45 -8.27
N GLU A 24 3.80 8.84 -7.09
CA GLU A 24 5.03 8.38 -6.42
C GLU A 24 4.86 6.96 -5.91
N LEU A 25 5.98 6.24 -5.79
CA LEU A 25 6.00 4.92 -5.17
C LEU A 25 5.69 5.08 -3.67
N LYS A 26 4.57 4.51 -3.24
CA LYS A 26 4.11 4.51 -1.84
C LYS A 26 4.72 3.35 -1.06
N SER A 27 4.74 2.16 -1.65
CA SER A 27 5.30 0.96 -1.02
C SER A 27 5.75 -0.06 -2.08
N SER A 28 6.62 -0.99 -1.69
CA SER A 28 7.04 -2.09 -2.56
C SER A 28 7.29 -3.37 -1.76
N MET A 29 6.99 -4.50 -2.39
CA MET A 29 7.36 -5.83 -1.93
C MET A 29 8.12 -6.52 -3.06
N PRO A 30 9.45 -6.72 -2.95
CA PRO A 30 10.32 -6.32 -1.83
C PRO A 30 10.52 -4.81 -1.71
N SER A 31 10.97 -4.34 -0.54
CA SER A 31 11.40 -2.96 -0.29
C SER A 31 12.80 -2.68 -0.85
N ASP A 32 13.14 -1.40 -1.10
CA ASP A 32 14.50 -1.01 -1.48
C ASP A 32 15.51 -1.48 -0.43
N LYS A 33 16.56 -2.17 -0.90
CA LYS A 33 17.64 -2.81 -0.13
C LYS A 33 17.17 -3.93 0.80
N GLU A 34 15.94 -4.43 0.66
CA GLU A 34 15.48 -5.57 1.43
C GLU A 34 16.26 -6.85 1.07
N THR A 35 16.55 -7.68 2.07
CA THR A 35 16.99 -9.07 1.88
C THR A 35 15.85 -10.02 2.18
N VAL A 36 15.29 -10.62 1.14
CA VAL A 36 14.18 -11.56 1.21
C VAL A 36 14.70 -12.94 1.56
N THR A 37 14.27 -13.49 2.70
CA THR A 37 14.73 -14.79 3.22
C THR A 37 13.78 -15.95 2.92
N LYS A 38 12.75 -15.70 2.10
CA LYS A 38 11.75 -16.68 1.67
C LYS A 38 11.73 -16.78 0.15
N PRO A 39 11.27 -17.90 -0.42
CA PRO A 39 11.05 -18.02 -1.86
C PRO A 39 10.15 -16.89 -2.39
N LEU A 40 10.66 -16.08 -3.31
CA LEU A 40 9.95 -14.93 -3.86
C LEU A 40 9.42 -15.25 -5.26
N THR A 41 8.10 -15.16 -5.44
CA THR A 41 7.42 -15.47 -6.71
C THR A 41 6.66 -14.28 -7.29
N GLU A 42 6.69 -13.13 -6.62
CA GLU A 42 6.07 -11.90 -7.10
C GLU A 42 6.84 -10.65 -6.66
N ILE A 43 6.66 -9.57 -7.41
CA ILE A 43 7.07 -8.21 -7.05
C ILE A 43 5.82 -7.34 -7.15
N VAL A 44 5.59 -6.51 -6.14
CA VAL A 44 4.46 -5.59 -6.05
C VAL A 44 4.97 -4.17 -5.81
N LEU A 45 4.47 -3.22 -6.61
CA LEU A 45 4.74 -1.80 -6.50
C LEU A 45 3.39 -1.09 -6.29
N GLU A 46 3.22 -0.41 -5.17
CA GLU A 46 2.02 0.38 -4.87
C GLU A 46 2.34 1.87 -5.00
N PHE A 47 1.48 2.60 -5.69
CA PHE A 47 1.61 4.04 -5.91
C PHE A 47 0.59 4.83 -5.07
N ASN A 48 0.83 6.12 -4.88
CA ASN A 48 -0.08 7.01 -4.15
C ASN A 48 -1.36 7.36 -4.96
N THR A 49 -1.27 7.35 -6.29
CA THR A 49 -2.37 7.60 -7.25
C THR A 49 -2.55 6.40 -8.19
N PRO A 50 -3.68 6.31 -8.91
CA PRO A 50 -3.85 5.33 -9.99
C PRO A 50 -2.78 5.46 -11.08
N ILE A 51 -2.51 4.36 -11.76
CA ILE A 51 -1.58 4.26 -12.89
C ILE A 51 -2.25 3.60 -14.10
N GLU A 52 -1.78 3.94 -15.28
CA GLU A 52 -2.31 3.41 -16.55
C GLU A 52 -1.81 2.00 -16.86
N ASN A 53 -2.61 1.24 -17.61
CA ASN A 53 -2.34 -0.17 -17.95
C ASN A 53 -1.07 -0.38 -18.80
N LEU A 54 -0.53 0.66 -19.44
CA LEU A 54 0.73 0.57 -20.18
C LEU A 54 1.98 0.59 -19.26
N SER A 55 1.78 0.75 -17.96
CA SER A 55 2.83 0.70 -16.94
C SER A 55 3.48 -0.68 -16.85
N THR A 56 4.78 -0.72 -16.60
CA THR A 56 5.55 -1.98 -16.59
C THR A 56 6.83 -1.87 -15.75
N PHE A 57 7.48 -3.00 -15.53
CA PHE A 57 8.84 -3.04 -14.98
C PHE A 57 9.69 -4.13 -15.64
N THR A 58 11.00 -3.97 -15.51
CA THR A 58 12.00 -4.97 -15.87
C THR A 58 12.80 -5.36 -14.64
N LEU A 59 13.16 -6.64 -14.55
CA LEU A 59 14.01 -7.17 -13.51
C LEU A 59 15.38 -7.51 -14.10
N LEU A 60 16.45 -7.02 -13.50
CA LEU A 60 17.82 -7.34 -13.88
C LEU A 60 18.50 -8.14 -12.77
N ASP A 61 19.32 -9.12 -13.13
CA ASP A 61 20.23 -9.79 -12.20
C ASP A 61 21.48 -8.93 -11.92
N LYS A 62 22.33 -9.37 -10.98
CA LYS A 62 23.62 -8.74 -10.66
C LYS A 62 24.55 -8.54 -11.87
N LYS A 63 24.37 -9.29 -12.96
CA LYS A 63 25.15 -9.17 -14.20
C LYS A 63 24.51 -8.19 -15.20
N GLY A 64 23.39 -7.56 -14.84
CA GLY A 64 22.61 -6.69 -15.71
C GLY A 64 21.78 -7.44 -16.75
N GLN A 65 21.62 -8.76 -16.62
CA GLN A 65 20.83 -9.56 -17.55
C GLN A 65 19.36 -9.52 -17.17
N LYS A 66 18.48 -9.47 -18.17
CA LYS A 66 17.04 -9.48 -17.94
C LYS A 66 16.59 -10.83 -17.39
N VAL A 67 15.93 -10.79 -16.24
CA VAL A 67 15.20 -11.90 -15.65
C VAL A 67 13.78 -11.86 -16.18
N LYS A 68 13.28 -13.00 -16.67
CA LYS A 68 11.94 -13.08 -17.24
C LYS A 68 10.88 -12.89 -16.15
N VAL A 69 9.98 -11.93 -16.33
CA VAL A 69 8.72 -11.79 -15.57
C VAL A 69 7.63 -12.49 -16.38
N ASP A 70 6.91 -13.45 -15.79
CA ASP A 70 5.95 -14.28 -16.53
C ASP A 70 4.60 -13.59 -16.79
N ASN A 71 4.18 -12.74 -15.86
CA ASN A 71 2.98 -11.91 -16.03
C ASN A 71 3.21 -10.55 -15.36
N ILE A 72 2.68 -9.49 -15.97
CA ILE A 72 2.62 -8.14 -15.40
C ILE A 72 1.16 -7.70 -15.48
N SER A 73 0.64 -7.16 -14.38
CA SER A 73 -0.72 -6.65 -14.27
C SER A 73 -0.73 -5.32 -13.54
N VAL A 74 -1.63 -4.45 -13.98
CA VAL A 74 -1.94 -3.18 -13.31
C VAL A 74 -3.37 -3.27 -12.76
N GLU A 75 -3.55 -2.91 -11.50
CA GLU A 75 -4.86 -2.80 -10.85
C GLU A 75 -4.89 -1.53 -10.00
N ASP A 76 -5.61 -0.51 -10.49
CA ASP A 76 -5.68 0.82 -9.86
C ASP A 76 -4.29 1.43 -9.61
N LYS A 77 -3.81 1.37 -8.36
CA LYS A 77 -2.50 1.91 -7.94
C LYS A 77 -1.41 0.87 -7.85
N VAL A 78 -1.67 -0.37 -8.26
CA VAL A 78 -0.79 -1.52 -8.02
C VAL A 78 -0.26 -2.04 -9.34
N LEU A 79 1.07 -2.05 -9.48
CA LEU A 79 1.78 -2.77 -10.54
C LEU A 79 2.37 -4.05 -9.93
N LYS A 80 1.91 -5.20 -10.41
CA LYS A 80 2.34 -6.52 -9.92
C LYS A 80 2.98 -7.31 -11.05
N GLY A 81 4.06 -8.02 -10.74
CA GLY A 81 4.64 -9.01 -11.65
C GLY A 81 4.91 -10.32 -10.95
N THR A 82 4.67 -11.43 -11.65
CA THR A 82 4.76 -12.79 -11.09
C THR A 82 5.73 -13.67 -11.86
N PHE A 83 6.30 -14.65 -11.18
CA PHE A 83 7.23 -15.64 -11.71
C PHE A 83 6.67 -17.05 -11.54
N LYS A 84 6.86 -17.93 -12.53
CA LYS A 84 6.42 -19.34 -12.45
C LYS A 84 7.20 -20.17 -11.44
N LYS A 85 8.41 -19.73 -11.09
CA LYS A 85 9.29 -20.36 -10.11
C LYS A 85 9.86 -19.28 -9.19
N PRO A 86 10.20 -19.62 -7.93
CA PRO A 86 10.89 -18.68 -7.07
C PRO A 86 12.17 -18.13 -7.73
N LEU A 87 12.44 -16.85 -7.51
CA LEU A 87 13.68 -16.24 -7.94
C LEU A 87 14.87 -16.94 -7.27
N PRO A 88 15.94 -17.27 -8.01
CA PRO A 88 17.19 -17.75 -7.44
C PRO A 88 17.78 -16.75 -6.44
N ASN A 89 18.63 -17.24 -5.54
CA ASN A 89 19.37 -16.35 -4.65
C ASN A 89 20.29 -15.42 -5.45
N GLY A 90 20.30 -14.14 -5.09
CA GLY A 90 21.03 -13.12 -5.82
C GLY A 90 20.52 -11.70 -5.55
N GLU A 91 21.29 -10.73 -6.03
CA GLU A 91 20.90 -9.32 -6.06
C GLU A 91 20.17 -9.02 -7.37
N TYR A 92 19.13 -8.21 -7.27
CA TYR A 92 18.28 -7.84 -8.39
C TYR A 92 17.99 -6.34 -8.40
N THR A 93 17.89 -5.77 -9.60
CA THR A 93 17.44 -4.40 -9.82
C THR A 93 16.06 -4.39 -10.48
N VAL A 94 15.09 -3.73 -9.84
CA VAL A 94 13.78 -3.44 -10.43
C VAL A 94 13.87 -2.09 -11.10
N ASN A 95 13.65 -2.02 -12.42
CA ASN A 95 13.47 -0.75 -13.13
C ASN A 95 12.01 -0.66 -13.58
N TRP A 96 11.26 0.31 -13.07
CA TRP A 96 9.87 0.51 -13.47
C TRP A 96 9.69 1.77 -14.31
N LYS A 97 8.72 1.69 -15.21
CA LYS A 97 8.23 2.78 -16.04
C LYS A 97 6.71 2.77 -15.91
N ILE A 98 6.16 3.78 -15.26
CA ILE A 98 4.71 3.94 -15.11
C ILE A 98 4.22 5.16 -15.88
N VAL A 99 2.92 5.20 -16.12
CA VAL A 99 2.20 6.39 -16.55
C VAL A 99 1.15 6.69 -15.50
N GLY A 100 1.27 7.86 -14.85
CA GLY A 100 0.28 8.32 -13.88
C GLY A 100 -1.04 8.69 -14.55
N GLU A 101 -2.11 8.81 -13.76
CA GLU A 101 -3.42 9.29 -14.24
C GLU A 101 -3.34 10.70 -14.88
N ASP A 102 -2.33 11.49 -14.51
CA ASP A 102 -2.05 12.80 -15.11
C ASP A 102 -1.30 12.74 -16.46
N GLY A 103 -0.96 11.53 -16.92
CA GLY A 103 -0.28 11.27 -18.19
C GLY A 103 1.25 11.36 -18.15
N HIS A 104 1.87 11.67 -17.00
CA HIS A 104 3.32 11.75 -16.90
C HIS A 104 3.96 10.36 -16.85
N ILE A 105 5.03 10.18 -17.63
CA ILE A 105 5.88 8.99 -17.58
C ILE A 105 6.88 9.15 -16.44
N ILE A 106 6.94 8.16 -15.56
CA ILE A 106 7.89 8.13 -14.43
C ILE A 106 8.74 6.89 -14.51
N GLU A 107 10.06 7.09 -14.54
CA GLU A 107 11.07 6.04 -14.57
C GLU A 107 11.96 6.11 -13.34
N ARG A 108 12.07 4.98 -12.65
CA ARG A 108 12.80 4.84 -11.37
C ARG A 108 13.28 3.40 -11.20
N SER A 109 14.14 3.20 -10.21
CA SER A 109 14.73 1.89 -9.92
C SER A 109 15.05 1.71 -8.44
N PHE A 110 15.05 0.46 -7.98
CA PHE A 110 15.58 0.07 -6.67
C PHE A 110 16.23 -1.32 -6.73
N ILE A 111 16.97 -1.68 -5.68
CA ILE A 111 17.69 -2.96 -5.60
C ILE A 111 17.14 -3.77 -4.43
N PHE A 112 17.08 -5.10 -4.56
CA PHE A 112 16.81 -6.02 -3.44
C PHE A 112 17.66 -7.29 -3.58
N THR A 113 17.74 -8.07 -2.51
CA THR A 113 18.47 -9.35 -2.48
C THR A 113 17.53 -10.49 -2.12
N VAL A 114 17.64 -11.62 -2.81
CA VAL A 114 17.02 -12.90 -2.43
C VAL A 114 18.08 -13.78 -1.78
N ASN A 115 17.80 -14.26 -0.58
CA ASN A 115 18.61 -15.20 0.18
C ASN A 115 17.70 -16.22 0.90
N ALA A 116 16.95 -16.98 0.12
CA ALA A 116 16.05 -18.01 0.60
C ALA A 116 16.81 -19.35 0.77
N PRO A 117 16.41 -20.20 1.74
CA PRO A 117 16.89 -21.58 1.80
C PRO A 117 16.58 -22.27 0.47
N GLU A 118 17.59 -22.90 -0.15
CA GLU A 118 17.35 -23.70 -1.33
C GLU A 118 16.43 -24.87 -0.97
N GLU A 119 15.32 -25.02 -1.69
CA GLU A 119 14.51 -26.23 -1.61
C GLU A 119 15.38 -27.41 -2.06
N LYS A 120 15.93 -28.15 -1.09
CA LYS A 120 16.39 -29.52 -1.34
C LYS A 120 15.20 -30.27 -1.89
N LYS A 121 15.22 -30.52 -3.19
CA LYS A 121 14.32 -31.46 -3.86
C LYS A 121 14.51 -32.82 -3.19
N LEU A 122 13.66 -33.15 -2.22
CA LEU A 122 13.62 -34.46 -1.61
C LEU A 122 13.18 -35.44 -2.70
N THR A 123 14.10 -36.26 -3.17
CA THR A 123 13.80 -37.47 -3.92
C THR A 123 12.83 -38.31 -3.07
N PRO A 124 11.68 -38.77 -3.59
CA PRO A 124 10.79 -39.64 -2.83
C PRO A 124 11.49 -40.95 -2.48
N THR A 125 11.87 -41.13 -1.22
CA THR A 125 12.17 -42.46 -0.67
C THR A 125 10.84 -43.06 -0.23
N GLU A 126 10.36 -44.01 -1.02
CA GLU A 126 9.34 -44.99 -0.66
C GLU A 126 9.78 -45.78 0.58
N THR A 127 8.92 -45.90 1.60
CA THR A 127 8.75 -47.05 2.54
C THR A 127 8.10 -46.63 3.87
N THR A 128 6.83 -47.03 4.01
CA THR A 128 6.22 -47.72 5.17
C THR A 128 5.99 -46.97 6.50
N GLU A 129 4.72 -46.59 6.67
CA GLU A 129 3.86 -46.80 7.85
C GLU A 129 4.51 -47.50 9.07
N LYS A 130 4.56 -46.79 10.21
CA LYS A 130 4.23 -47.34 11.54
C LYS A 130 4.14 -46.23 12.61
N THR A 131 2.90 -45.93 12.98
CA THR A 131 2.48 -45.40 14.28
C THR A 131 2.88 -46.39 15.39
N PRO A 132 3.40 -45.93 16.54
CA PRO A 132 2.53 -45.76 17.72
C PRO A 132 2.83 -44.49 18.54
N ALA A 133 1.75 -43.75 18.88
CA ALA A 133 1.65 -42.96 20.13
C ALA A 133 1.46 -43.94 21.33
N PRO A 134 1.45 -43.55 22.64
CA PRO A 134 1.34 -42.19 23.22
C PRO A 134 2.17 -41.92 24.50
N LYS A 135 2.22 -40.66 24.95
CA LYS A 135 2.00 -40.25 26.37
C LYS A 135 1.96 -38.73 26.55
N ASP A 136 0.77 -38.28 26.94
CA ASP A 136 0.42 -37.24 27.91
C ASP A 136 1.51 -36.25 28.38
N ASN A 137 1.29 -34.96 28.12
CA ASN A 137 1.38 -33.98 29.21
C ASN A 137 0.43 -32.80 28.96
N LYS A 138 -0.44 -32.60 29.94
CA LYS A 138 -1.52 -31.61 30.00
C LYS A 138 -0.94 -30.29 30.52
N GLN A 139 -1.11 -29.19 29.79
CA GLN A 139 -1.03 -27.86 30.39
C GLN A 139 -2.13 -26.97 29.82
N GLU A 140 -3.06 -26.61 30.71
CA GLU A 140 -4.10 -25.61 30.50
C GLU A 140 -3.47 -24.23 30.27
N THR A 141 -3.93 -23.51 29.26
CA THR A 141 -4.14 -22.06 29.41
C THR A 141 -5.32 -21.63 28.54
N LYS A 142 -6.23 -20.89 29.16
CA LYS A 142 -7.52 -20.42 28.65
C LYS A 142 -7.39 -19.48 27.42
N PRO A 143 -8.49 -19.30 26.67
CA PRO A 143 -8.51 -18.62 25.38
C PRO A 143 -8.48 -17.10 25.55
N ASN A 144 -7.65 -16.40 24.79
CA ASN A 144 -7.77 -14.97 24.64
C ASN A 144 -8.54 -14.65 23.35
N LYS A 145 -9.66 -13.97 23.54
CA LYS A 145 -10.62 -13.49 22.55
C LYS A 145 -9.97 -12.40 21.67
N PRO A 146 -10.34 -12.27 20.38
CA PRO A 146 -9.88 -11.16 19.55
C PRO A 146 -10.55 -9.86 20.00
N GLU A 147 -9.77 -8.80 20.20
CA GLU A 147 -10.31 -7.46 20.41
C GLU A 147 -9.79 -6.53 19.31
N SER A 148 -10.77 -6.09 18.53
CA SER A 148 -10.65 -5.20 17.39
C SER A 148 -10.50 -3.75 17.85
N THR A 149 -10.05 -2.93 16.92
CA THR A 149 -10.40 -1.51 16.78
C THR A 149 -9.48 -0.50 17.48
N ASN A 150 -8.51 0.02 16.73
CA ASN A 150 -8.02 1.39 16.90
C ASN A 150 -8.08 2.10 15.54
N ASN A 151 -9.29 2.29 14.99
CA ASN A 151 -9.54 3.19 13.86
C ASN A 151 -10.58 4.29 14.17
N ASP A 152 -11.18 4.30 15.36
CA ASP A 152 -12.28 5.22 15.67
C ASP A 152 -11.81 6.60 16.18
N LYS A 153 -10.59 6.70 16.71
CA LYS A 153 -10.09 7.97 17.28
C LYS A 153 -9.77 9.02 16.21
N ASN A 154 -9.37 8.59 15.01
CA ASN A 154 -9.03 9.51 13.91
C ASN A 154 -10.30 10.05 13.24
N ASN A 155 -11.36 9.24 13.15
CA ASN A 155 -12.66 9.66 12.61
C ASN A 155 -13.42 10.53 13.62
N PHE A 156 -13.38 10.20 14.91
CA PHE A 156 -14.04 10.99 15.96
C PHE A 156 -13.47 12.40 16.09
N MET A 157 -12.13 12.53 16.06
CA MET A 157 -11.49 13.85 16.05
C MET A 157 -11.89 14.65 14.80
N MET A 158 -11.91 14.03 13.62
CA MET A 158 -12.34 14.68 12.39
C MET A 158 -13.80 15.17 12.47
N TYR A 159 -14.74 14.35 12.96
CA TYR A 159 -16.14 14.74 13.13
C TYR A 159 -16.34 15.81 14.21
N LEU A 160 -15.53 15.82 15.28
CA LEU A 160 -15.53 16.90 16.27
C LEU A 160 -15.10 18.24 15.66
N PHE A 161 -14.04 18.25 14.84
CA PHE A 161 -13.61 19.48 14.17
C PHE A 161 -14.63 19.98 13.14
N ILE A 162 -15.25 19.08 12.39
CA ILE A 162 -16.31 19.43 11.42
C ILE A 162 -17.56 19.95 12.13
N GLY A 163 -18.01 19.26 13.19
CA GLY A 163 -19.16 19.65 13.99
C GLY A 163 -18.96 21.00 14.69
N ALA A 164 -17.81 21.22 15.33
CA ALA A 164 -17.48 22.49 15.97
C ALA A 164 -17.44 23.63 14.94
N SER A 165 -16.88 23.41 13.76
CA SER A 165 -16.82 24.40 12.68
C SER A 165 -18.22 24.79 12.20
N LEU A 166 -19.13 23.83 12.01
CA LEU A 166 -20.52 24.08 11.63
C LEU A 166 -21.30 24.87 12.69
N VAL A 167 -21.11 24.53 13.97
CA VAL A 167 -21.76 25.24 15.09
C VAL A 167 -21.27 26.68 15.18
N VAL A 168 -19.97 26.92 15.04
CA VAL A 168 -19.41 28.28 15.02
C VAL A 168 -19.97 29.08 13.84
N LEU A 169 -20.12 28.47 12.66
CA LEU A 169 -20.70 29.11 11.49
C LEU A 169 -22.18 29.48 11.70
N LEU A 170 -22.95 28.61 12.34
CA LEU A 170 -24.35 28.88 12.73
C LEU A 170 -24.45 29.99 13.79
N ILE A 171 -23.55 30.03 14.77
CA ILE A 171 -23.53 31.09 15.80
C ILE A 171 -23.16 32.43 15.17
N ILE A 172 -22.16 32.47 14.30
CA ILE A 172 -21.75 33.70 13.61
C ILE A 172 -22.88 34.23 12.71
N THR A 173 -23.53 33.34 11.94
CA THR A 173 -24.64 33.74 11.07
C THR A 173 -25.85 34.24 11.85
N THR A 174 -26.23 33.58 12.95
CA THR A 174 -27.34 34.02 13.81
C THR A 174 -27.05 35.34 14.53
N LEU A 175 -25.83 35.54 15.06
CA LEU A 175 -25.41 36.82 15.66
C LEU A 175 -25.38 37.96 14.64
N LEU A 176 -25.00 37.68 13.40
CA LEU A 176 -25.02 38.67 12.32
C LEU A 176 -26.45 39.01 11.88
N LEU A 177 -27.37 38.04 11.81
CA LEU A 177 -28.79 38.30 11.51
C LEU A 177 -29.47 39.12 12.62
N ARG A 178 -29.07 38.88 13.88
CA ARG A 178 -29.62 39.56 15.05
C ARG A 178 -29.10 40.99 15.24
N ARG A 179 -27.94 41.34 14.66
CA ARG A 179 -27.40 42.72 14.61
C ARG A 179 -27.95 43.55 13.45
N GLY A 180 -28.81 42.98 12.59
CA GLY A 180 -29.36 43.64 11.39
C GLY A 180 -30.84 44.01 11.47
N LYS A 181 -31.48 43.79 12.61
CA LYS A 181 -32.75 44.41 13.02
C LYS A 181 -32.44 45.43 14.09
#